data_AF-A0A9D3NS42-F1
#
_entry.id   AF-A0A9D3NS42-F1
#
_cell.length_a   1.000
_cell.length_b   1.000
_cell.length_c   1.000
_cell.angle_alpha   90.00
_cell.angle_beta   90.00
_cell.angle_gamma   90.00
#
_symmetry.space_group_name_H-M   'P 1'
#
loop_
_entity.id
_entity.type
_entity.pdbx_description
1 polymer ?
#
loop_
_entity_poly.entity_id
_entity_poly.type
_entity_poly.pdbx_seq_one_letter_code
_entity_poly.pdbx_strand_id
1 'polypeptide(L)'
;MWLEVFSKELKDELQFKEESCLEQTEMTDLGFLQEVVNKGLTETVKNLCSELKTISDLKQEMFKKKPHTVLTEHLCRSCWVQCPFCSAICTNTMEDHDGDHRVRFHRNCGINGWSFTVSQTLGVDFCTTAVSSNMFFTTSGRVFPFKEYRKAGGEYAKWNISPDTSEVPYWKWFVCRFQEDLEKHYKRKFTGNGEIPPEWRNITKDRAIESLNSSPSLCVQKRLYGL
;
A
#
# COMPACT_ATOMS: atom_id res chain seq x y z
N MET A 1 8.75 -41.75 1.55
CA MET A 1 8.05 -40.90 2.54
C MET A 1 8.40 -39.41 2.42
N TRP A 2 9.65 -38.95 2.56
CA TRP A 2 9.96 -37.50 2.53
C TRP A 2 9.81 -36.86 1.12
N LEU A 3 10.17 -37.58 0.06
CA LEU A 3 9.99 -37.14 -1.35
C LEU A 3 8.51 -36.96 -1.72
N GLU A 4 7.62 -37.79 -1.18
CA GLU A 4 6.18 -37.65 -1.39
C GLU A 4 5.62 -36.41 -0.69
N VAL A 5 6.11 -36.11 0.53
CA VAL A 5 5.75 -34.88 1.25
C VAL A 5 6.31 -33.65 0.52
N PHE A 6 7.58 -33.67 0.11
CA PHE A 6 8.22 -32.59 -0.63
C PHE A 6 7.56 -32.34 -1.99
N SER A 7 7.29 -33.39 -2.78
CA SER A 7 6.56 -33.29 -4.04
C SER A 7 5.12 -32.83 -3.84
N LYS A 8 4.47 -33.19 -2.74
CA LYS A 8 3.11 -32.74 -2.43
C LYS A 8 3.07 -31.24 -2.11
N GLU A 9 4.01 -30.74 -1.30
CA GLU A 9 4.11 -29.30 -0.97
C GLU A 9 4.50 -28.44 -2.18
N LEU A 10 5.28 -29.00 -3.12
CA LEU A 10 5.70 -28.30 -4.34
C LEU A 10 4.80 -28.53 -5.55
N LYS A 11 3.76 -29.37 -5.44
CA LYS A 11 2.90 -29.76 -6.56
C LYS A 11 2.19 -28.58 -7.20
N ASP A 12 1.79 -27.61 -6.38
CA ASP A 12 1.07 -26.42 -6.82
C ASP A 12 2.00 -25.35 -7.43
N GLU A 13 3.30 -25.40 -7.10
CA GLU A 13 4.34 -24.46 -7.54
C GLU A 13 5.15 -25.00 -8.73
N LEU A 14 5.32 -26.32 -8.85
CA LEU A 14 6.12 -27.02 -9.86
C LEU A 14 5.33 -28.20 -10.43
N GLN A 15 4.99 -28.13 -11.73
CA GLN A 15 4.40 -29.28 -12.43
C GLN A 15 5.51 -30.27 -12.74
N PHE A 16 5.70 -31.26 -11.86
CA PHE A 16 6.51 -32.43 -12.18
C PHE A 16 5.72 -33.30 -13.16
N LYS A 17 6.28 -33.55 -14.35
CA LYS A 17 5.76 -34.60 -15.23
C LYS A 17 6.12 -35.94 -14.56
N GLU A 18 5.09 -36.71 -14.25
CA GLU A 18 5.10 -37.93 -13.42
C GLU A 18 6.00 -39.06 -13.96
N GLU A 19 6.59 -38.91 -15.15
CA GLU A 19 7.32 -39.96 -15.87
C GLU A 19 8.76 -40.22 -15.39
N SER A 20 9.31 -39.45 -14.44
CA SER A 20 10.74 -39.57 -14.06
C SER A 20 11.03 -40.26 -12.73
N CYS A 21 10.04 -40.73 -11.97
CA CYS A 21 10.29 -41.36 -10.67
C CYS A 21 10.18 -42.89 -10.77
N LEU A 22 11.23 -43.51 -11.29
CA LEU A 22 11.39 -44.97 -11.27
C LEU A 22 11.59 -45.47 -9.83
N GLU A 23 10.90 -46.58 -9.55
CA GLU A 23 10.89 -47.47 -8.39
C GLU A 23 11.72 -47.07 -7.16
N GLN A 24 11.00 -46.81 -6.07
CA GLN A 24 11.49 -46.39 -4.77
C GLN A 24 12.44 -47.43 -4.15
N THR A 25 13.74 -47.15 -4.17
CA THR A 25 14.69 -47.64 -3.18
C THR A 25 14.85 -46.57 -2.09
N GLU A 26 14.97 -46.99 -0.83
CA GLU A 26 15.17 -46.07 0.30
C GLU A 26 16.41 -45.19 0.05
N MET A 27 16.16 -43.92 -0.31
CA MET A 27 17.20 -42.94 -0.60
C MET A 27 17.95 -42.61 0.69
N THR A 28 19.08 -43.26 0.89
CA THR A 28 19.98 -43.05 2.04
C THR A 28 20.93 -41.86 1.83
N ASP A 29 21.05 -41.33 0.61
CA ASP A 29 21.98 -40.26 0.27
C ASP A 29 21.26 -38.93 -0.02
N LEU A 30 20.86 -38.25 1.05
CA LEU A 30 20.38 -36.86 1.01
C LEU A 30 21.44 -35.88 0.47
N GLY A 31 22.73 -36.21 0.58
CA GLY A 31 23.83 -35.37 0.08
C GLY A 31 23.84 -35.34 -1.45
N PHE A 32 23.71 -36.50 -2.08
CA PHE A 32 23.59 -36.60 -3.54
C PHE A 32 22.36 -35.87 -4.07
N LEU A 33 21.21 -36.00 -3.41
CA LEU A 33 20.02 -35.27 -3.84
C LEU A 33 20.19 -33.75 -3.68
N GLN A 34 20.78 -33.29 -2.58
CA GLN A 34 21.09 -31.87 -2.39
C GLN A 34 22.01 -31.35 -3.50
N GLU A 35 23.02 -32.13 -3.90
CA GLU A 35 23.95 -31.78 -4.96
C GLU A 35 23.26 -31.70 -6.33
N VAL A 36 22.46 -32.71 -6.68
CA VAL A 36 21.72 -32.75 -7.96
C VAL A 36 20.71 -31.59 -8.05
N VAL A 37 19.98 -31.32 -6.98
CA VAL A 37 19.01 -30.21 -6.91
C VAL A 37 19.73 -28.86 -7.02
N ASN A 38 20.79 -28.65 -6.25
CA ASN A 38 21.56 -27.40 -6.28
C ASN A 38 22.17 -27.15 -7.66
N LYS A 39 22.74 -28.18 -8.28
CA LYS A 39 23.34 -28.08 -9.61
C LYS A 39 22.29 -27.73 -10.67
N GLY A 40 21.17 -28.46 -10.68
CA GLY A 40 20.06 -28.19 -11.61
C GLY A 40 19.46 -26.79 -11.44
N LEU A 41 19.26 -26.34 -10.19
CA LEU A 41 18.74 -25.01 -9.90
C LEU A 41 19.74 -23.92 -10.33
N THR A 42 21.02 -24.08 -10.00
CA THR A 42 22.08 -23.12 -10.35
C THR A 42 22.20 -22.94 -11.87
N GLU A 43 22.17 -24.05 -12.62
CA GLU A 43 22.23 -24.02 -14.09
C GLU A 43 20.99 -23.37 -14.70
N THR A 44 19.81 -23.68 -14.17
CA THR A 44 18.54 -23.08 -14.61
C THR A 44 18.51 -21.57 -14.36
N VAL A 45 18.91 -21.12 -13.16
CA VAL A 45 19.00 -19.68 -12.82
C VAL A 45 19.99 -18.98 -13.74
N LYS A 46 21.16 -19.58 -13.98
CA LYS A 46 22.17 -19.01 -14.88
C LYS A 46 21.63 -18.84 -16.32
N ASN A 47 20.92 -19.84 -16.83
CA ASN A 47 20.33 -19.79 -18.17
C ASN A 47 19.24 -18.72 -18.25
N LEU A 48 18.33 -18.67 -17.27
CA LEU A 48 17.30 -17.64 -17.17
C LEU A 48 17.91 -16.22 -17.15
N CYS A 49 18.95 -16.00 -16.34
CA CYS A 49 19.66 -14.71 -16.30
C CYS A 49 20.35 -14.35 -17.63
N SER A 50 20.74 -15.34 -18.43
CA SER A 50 21.37 -15.10 -19.73
C SER A 50 20.37 -14.77 -20.85
N GLU A 51 19.16 -15.34 -20.77
CA GLU A 51 18.06 -15.16 -21.74
C GLU A 51 17.19 -13.92 -21.41
N LEU A 52 17.02 -13.60 -20.13
CA LEU A 52 16.22 -12.47 -19.66
C LEU A 52 17.11 -11.28 -19.29
N LYS A 53 17.57 -10.54 -20.30
CA LYS A 53 18.43 -9.37 -20.09
C LYS A 53 17.63 -8.12 -19.75
N THR A 54 16.39 -8.05 -20.23
CA THR A 54 15.48 -6.91 -20.08
C THR A 54 14.06 -7.38 -19.80
N ILE A 55 13.24 -6.48 -19.24
CA ILE A 55 11.80 -6.76 -19.01
C ILE A 55 11.07 -7.08 -20.31
N SER A 56 11.53 -6.54 -21.44
CA SER A 56 10.97 -6.79 -22.77
C SER A 56 11.15 -8.23 -23.26
N ASP A 57 12.12 -8.97 -22.68
CA ASP A 57 12.34 -10.38 -22.99
C ASP A 57 11.30 -11.29 -22.32
N LEU A 58 10.57 -10.77 -21.32
CA LEU A 58 9.49 -11.48 -20.63
C LEU A 58 8.23 -11.48 -21.48
N LYS A 59 7.86 -12.66 -21.98
CA LYS A 59 6.60 -12.86 -22.71
C LYS A 59 5.51 -13.39 -21.78
N GLN A 60 4.24 -13.11 -22.08
CA GLN A 60 3.13 -13.53 -21.21
C GLN A 60 3.06 -15.04 -21.04
N GLU A 61 3.41 -15.79 -22.08
CA GLU A 61 3.46 -17.26 -22.08
C GLU A 61 4.54 -17.86 -21.17
N MET A 62 5.53 -17.06 -20.72
CA MET A 62 6.56 -17.52 -19.79
C MET A 62 6.04 -17.64 -18.35
N PHE A 63 4.91 -17.02 -18.04
CA PHE A 63 4.35 -17.00 -16.70
C PHE A 63 3.20 -18.00 -16.55
N LYS A 64 3.33 -18.91 -15.57
CA LYS A 64 2.24 -19.85 -15.20
C LYS A 64 0.95 -19.12 -14.81
N LYS A 65 1.08 -18.07 -14.01
CA LYS A 65 0.01 -17.09 -13.74
C LYS A 65 0.41 -15.77 -14.35
N LYS A 66 -0.52 -15.14 -15.08
CA LYS A 66 -0.24 -13.84 -15.70
C LYS A 66 0.12 -12.81 -14.61
N PRO A 67 1.14 -11.96 -14.80
CA PRO A 67 1.56 -11.00 -13.79
C PRO A 67 0.42 -10.11 -13.25
N HIS A 68 -0.48 -9.66 -14.13
CA HIS A 68 -1.63 -8.86 -13.70
C HIS A 68 -2.62 -9.64 -12.82
N THR A 69 -2.76 -10.95 -13.01
CA THR A 69 -3.58 -11.82 -12.15
C THR A 69 -2.97 -11.89 -10.76
N VAL A 70 -1.65 -12.10 -10.66
CA VAL A 70 -0.93 -12.13 -9.38
C VAL A 70 -1.05 -10.78 -8.66
N LEU A 71 -0.85 -9.67 -9.39
CA LEU A 71 -1.02 -8.33 -8.84
C LEU A 71 -2.45 -8.08 -8.36
N THR A 72 -3.45 -8.51 -9.14
CA THR A 72 -4.87 -8.35 -8.76
C THR A 72 -5.19 -9.19 -7.52
N GLU A 73 -4.79 -10.46 -7.48
CA GLU A 73 -4.94 -11.33 -6.31
C GLU A 73 -4.29 -10.71 -5.06
N HIS A 74 -3.08 -10.15 -5.21
CA HIS A 74 -2.37 -9.49 -4.12
C HIS A 74 -3.08 -8.22 -3.62
N LEU A 75 -3.57 -7.38 -4.55
CA LEU A 75 -4.32 -6.17 -4.20
C LEU A 75 -5.66 -6.51 -3.53
N CYS A 76 -6.37 -7.54 -4.01
CA CYS A 76 -7.60 -8.02 -3.38
C CYS A 76 -7.35 -8.50 -1.94
N ARG A 77 -6.19 -9.12 -1.68
CA ARG A 77 -5.79 -9.59 -0.35
C ARG A 77 -5.11 -8.53 0.52
N SER A 78 -5.00 -7.28 0.05
CA SER A 78 -4.46 -6.18 0.84
C SER A 78 -5.50 -5.62 1.80
N CYS A 79 -5.06 -4.88 2.82
CA CYS A 79 -5.98 -4.24 3.75
C CYS A 79 -6.71 -3.06 3.08
N TRP A 80 -8.04 -3.10 3.06
CA TRP A 80 -8.87 -2.02 2.49
C TRP A 80 -9.48 -1.08 3.54
N VAL A 81 -9.11 -1.25 4.82
CA VAL A 81 -9.59 -0.39 5.90
C VAL A 81 -9.14 1.05 5.66
N GLN A 82 -10.07 1.99 5.86
CA GLN A 82 -9.87 3.41 5.62
C GLN A 82 -9.61 4.17 6.91
N CYS A 83 -8.76 5.19 6.84
CA CYS A 83 -8.52 6.12 7.95
C CYS A 83 -9.81 6.89 8.23
N PRO A 84 -10.30 6.94 9.49
CA PRO A 84 -11.58 7.58 9.81
C PRO A 84 -11.58 9.09 9.55
N PHE A 85 -10.41 9.73 9.53
CA PHE A 85 -10.29 11.16 9.29
C PHE A 85 -10.20 11.54 7.81
N CYS A 86 -9.42 10.79 7.01
CA CYS A 86 -9.07 11.24 5.66
C CYS A 86 -9.34 10.19 4.56
N SER A 87 -9.93 9.05 4.92
CA SER A 87 -10.24 7.91 4.04
C SER A 87 -9.05 7.40 3.23
N ALA A 88 -7.84 7.59 3.75
CA ALA A 88 -6.66 6.95 3.21
C ALA A 88 -6.72 5.45 3.49
N ILE A 89 -6.40 4.63 2.49
CA ILE A 89 -6.44 3.17 2.58
C ILE A 89 -5.16 2.69 3.29
N CYS A 90 -5.30 1.70 4.17
CA CYS A 90 -4.16 1.09 4.83
C CYS A 90 -3.15 0.52 3.82
N THR A 91 -1.86 0.68 4.09
CA THR A 91 -0.79 0.19 3.19
C THR A 91 -0.28 -1.21 3.55
N ASN A 92 -0.95 -1.92 4.46
CA ASN A 92 -0.57 -3.29 4.79
C ASN A 92 -1.08 -4.25 3.71
N THR A 93 -0.20 -5.18 3.31
CA THR A 93 -0.40 -6.09 2.17
C THR A 93 -1.19 -7.35 2.51
N MET A 94 -1.84 -7.37 3.68
CA MET A 94 -2.62 -8.49 4.17
C MET A 94 -3.94 -7.96 4.75
N GLU A 95 -5.05 -8.54 4.29
CA GLU A 95 -6.38 -8.35 4.86
C GLU A 95 -6.41 -8.87 6.31
N ASP A 96 -7.18 -8.22 7.17
CA ASP A 96 -7.32 -8.55 8.60
C ASP A 96 -5.98 -8.72 9.35
N HIS A 97 -4.97 -7.94 8.95
CA HIS A 97 -3.67 -7.97 9.62
C HIS A 97 -3.76 -7.55 11.10
N ASP A 98 -2.88 -8.12 11.92
CA ASP A 98 -2.70 -7.70 13.30
C ASP A 98 -2.06 -6.31 13.41
N GLY A 99 -2.23 -5.67 14.57
CA GLY A 99 -1.65 -4.36 14.89
C GLY A 99 -2.39 -3.18 14.26
N ASP A 100 -1.79 -1.99 14.40
CA ASP A 100 -2.44 -0.74 13.97
C ASP A 100 -2.45 -0.60 12.43
N HIS A 101 -3.59 -0.13 11.91
CA HIS A 101 -3.67 0.38 10.55
C HIS A 101 -2.81 1.65 10.42
N ARG A 102 -2.12 1.75 9.30
CA ARG A 102 -1.26 2.88 8.97
C ARG A 102 -1.27 3.13 7.48
N VAL A 103 -0.94 4.35 7.13
CA VAL A 103 -0.69 4.75 5.75
C VAL A 103 0.48 5.72 5.76
N ARG A 104 1.24 5.71 4.68
CA ARG A 104 2.36 6.62 4.52
C ARG A 104 1.92 8.07 4.35
N PHE A 105 0.94 8.28 3.47
CA PHE A 105 0.49 9.61 3.09
C PHE A 105 -0.97 9.78 3.48
N HIS A 106 -1.15 10.40 4.64
CA HIS A 106 -2.44 10.90 5.05
C HIS A 106 -2.88 12.08 4.18
N ARG A 107 -4.18 12.34 4.18
CA ARG A 107 -4.83 13.35 3.34
C ARG A 107 -5.49 14.39 4.21
N ASN A 108 -5.92 15.45 3.55
CA ASN A 108 -6.80 16.47 4.11
C ASN A 108 -8.14 15.85 4.57
N CYS A 109 -8.60 16.17 5.77
CA CYS A 109 -9.81 15.61 6.36
C CYS A 109 -11.08 15.99 5.56
N GLY A 110 -11.12 17.17 4.95
CA GLY A 110 -12.23 17.63 4.12
C GLY A 110 -12.47 16.78 2.87
N ILE A 111 -11.47 16.01 2.41
CA ILE A 111 -11.67 15.01 1.34
C ILE A 111 -12.66 13.92 1.77
N ASN A 112 -12.70 13.60 3.06
CA ASN A 112 -13.69 12.70 3.67
C ASN A 112 -14.90 13.45 4.27
N GLY A 113 -15.12 14.70 3.87
CA GLY A 113 -16.29 15.48 4.28
C GLY A 113 -16.23 16.05 5.70
N TRP A 114 -15.10 15.90 6.40
CA TRP A 114 -14.92 16.53 7.70
C TRP A 114 -15.05 18.04 7.59
N SER A 115 -15.81 18.60 8.53
CA SER A 115 -16.11 20.01 8.57
C SER A 115 -16.09 20.53 9.99
N PHE A 116 -15.85 21.83 10.13
CA PHE A 116 -16.07 22.53 11.39
C PHE A 116 -17.56 22.51 11.75
N THR A 117 -17.90 22.07 12.96
CA THR A 117 -19.31 21.88 13.38
C THR A 117 -20.11 23.18 13.34
N VAL A 118 -19.49 24.31 13.72
CA VAL A 118 -20.17 25.61 13.83
C VAL A 118 -20.35 26.27 12.47
N SER A 119 -19.27 26.42 11.71
CA SER A 119 -19.31 27.09 10.39
C SER A 119 -19.84 26.21 9.27
N GLN A 120 -19.90 24.89 9.48
CA GLN A 120 -20.24 23.89 8.45
C GLN A 120 -19.33 23.96 7.21
N THR A 121 -18.10 24.44 7.39
CA THR A 121 -17.10 24.55 6.32
C THR A 121 -16.17 23.34 6.31
N LEU A 122 -15.81 22.87 5.13
CA LEU A 122 -14.90 21.72 4.97
C LEU A 122 -13.52 22.07 5.54
N GLY A 123 -12.94 21.15 6.31
CA GLY A 123 -11.62 21.36 6.91
C GLY A 123 -10.51 21.21 5.87
N VAL A 124 -9.44 22.00 6.00
CA VAL A 124 -8.24 21.87 5.15
C VAL A 124 -7.07 21.15 5.83
N ASP A 125 -7.21 20.84 7.12
CA ASP A 125 -6.16 20.19 7.89
C ASP A 125 -5.91 18.76 7.42
N PHE A 126 -4.64 18.40 7.30
CA PHE A 126 -4.22 17.01 7.19
C PHE A 126 -4.48 16.31 8.53
N CYS A 127 -4.90 15.04 8.50
CA CYS A 127 -5.19 14.36 9.77
C CYS A 127 -3.94 14.22 10.66
N THR A 128 -2.73 14.23 10.10
CA THR A 128 -1.46 14.25 10.85
C THR A 128 -1.26 15.56 11.61
N THR A 129 -1.63 16.69 11.00
CA THR A 129 -1.67 18.01 11.65
C THR A 129 -2.80 18.07 12.68
N ALA A 130 -3.97 17.52 12.36
CA ALA A 130 -5.12 17.48 13.25
C ALA A 130 -4.81 16.75 14.56
N VAL A 131 -4.23 15.53 14.50
CA VAL A 131 -3.82 14.75 15.70
C VAL A 131 -2.69 15.40 16.52
N SER A 132 -2.08 16.46 16.00
CA SER A 132 -1.05 17.24 16.69
C SER A 132 -1.58 18.59 17.22
N SER A 133 -2.82 18.93 16.91
CA SER A 133 -3.44 20.21 17.25
C SER A 133 -4.18 20.19 18.59
N ASN A 134 -4.58 21.35 19.09
CA ASN A 134 -5.50 21.45 20.25
C ASN A 134 -6.98 21.42 19.82
N MET A 135 -7.26 20.99 18.59
CA MET A 135 -8.62 20.88 18.08
C MET A 135 -9.34 19.67 18.69
N PHE A 136 -10.65 19.69 18.56
CA PHE A 136 -11.54 18.61 18.98
C PHE A 136 -12.33 18.10 17.78
N PHE A 137 -12.68 16.82 17.83
CA PHE A 137 -13.62 16.20 16.89
C PHE A 137 -14.77 15.55 17.64
N THR A 138 -15.89 15.38 16.95
CA THR A 138 -17.07 14.72 17.52
C THR A 138 -17.28 13.40 16.79
N THR A 139 -17.43 12.32 17.56
CA THR A 139 -17.83 11.02 17.04
C THR A 139 -18.71 10.33 18.08
N SER A 140 -19.69 9.55 17.62
CA SER A 140 -20.66 8.86 18.49
C SER A 140 -21.32 9.78 19.54
N GLY A 141 -21.60 11.03 19.18
CA GLY A 141 -22.22 12.02 20.08
C GLY A 141 -21.33 12.54 21.20
N ARG A 142 -20.03 12.23 21.19
CA ARG A 142 -19.04 12.66 22.18
C ARG A 142 -17.93 13.47 21.53
N VAL A 143 -17.36 14.39 22.30
CA VAL A 143 -16.25 15.25 21.87
C VAL A 143 -14.95 14.69 22.40
N PHE A 144 -13.96 14.56 21.53
CA PHE A 144 -12.61 14.09 21.86
C PHE A 144 -11.56 15.08 21.36
N PRO A 145 -10.47 15.31 22.11
CA PRO A 145 -9.30 16.00 21.57
C PRO A 145 -8.68 15.17 20.44
N PHE A 146 -8.29 15.80 19.33
CA PHE A 146 -7.61 15.08 18.24
C PHE A 146 -6.30 14.41 18.71
N LYS A 147 -5.55 15.05 19.62
CA LYS A 147 -4.35 14.46 20.25
C LYS A 147 -4.59 13.15 21.00
N GLU A 148 -5.84 12.93 21.42
CA GLU A 148 -6.23 11.74 22.15
C GLU A 148 -7.24 10.91 21.36
N TYR A 149 -7.22 10.99 20.01
CA TYR A 149 -8.23 10.38 19.16
C TYR A 149 -8.45 8.88 19.43
N ARG A 150 -7.42 8.15 19.84
CA ARG A 150 -7.53 6.73 20.19
C ARG A 150 -8.51 6.47 21.35
N LYS A 151 -8.72 7.43 22.26
CA LYS A 151 -9.72 7.33 23.34
C LYS A 151 -11.17 7.29 22.82
N ALA A 152 -11.41 7.68 21.57
CA ALA A 152 -12.72 7.54 20.94
C ALA A 152 -13.10 6.06 20.67
N GLY A 153 -12.14 5.13 20.72
CA GLY A 153 -12.40 3.71 20.52
C GLY A 153 -12.70 3.35 19.07
N GLY A 154 -13.24 2.16 18.84
CA GLY A 154 -13.67 1.69 17.52
C GLY A 154 -12.55 1.74 16.47
N GLU A 155 -12.87 2.27 15.29
CA GLU A 155 -11.90 2.47 14.21
C GLU A 155 -10.76 3.43 14.60
N TYR A 156 -11.03 4.47 15.40
CA TYR A 156 -10.02 5.46 15.79
C TYR A 156 -8.88 4.84 16.60
N ALA A 157 -9.20 3.91 17.52
CA ALA A 157 -8.18 3.25 18.34
C ALA A 157 -7.26 2.31 17.54
N LYS A 158 -7.72 1.81 16.39
CA LYS A 158 -7.01 0.87 15.52
C LYS A 158 -6.07 1.54 14.52
N TRP A 159 -6.08 2.87 14.44
CA TRP A 159 -5.23 3.61 13.50
C TRP A 159 -4.02 4.21 14.22
N ASN A 160 -2.84 4.07 13.63
CA ASN A 160 -1.64 4.81 14.00
C ASN A 160 -1.42 5.99 13.05
N ILE A 161 -1.79 7.18 13.52
CA ILE A 161 -1.61 8.43 12.78
C ILE A 161 -0.47 9.19 13.44
N SER A 162 0.73 9.01 12.91
CA SER A 162 1.89 9.75 13.39
C SER A 162 1.77 11.23 13.00
N PRO A 163 2.15 12.17 13.87
CA PRO A 163 2.48 13.54 13.50
C PRO A 163 3.55 13.55 12.40
N ASP A 164 3.12 13.52 11.15
CA ASP A 164 3.99 13.64 9.99
C ASP A 164 3.87 15.05 9.40
N THR A 165 5.01 15.68 9.17
CA THR A 165 5.15 16.97 8.49
C THR A 165 5.26 16.82 6.97
N SER A 166 5.29 15.58 6.46
CA SER A 166 5.39 15.28 5.03
C SER A 166 4.04 15.46 4.34
N GLU A 167 3.46 16.65 4.45
CA GLU A 167 2.28 17.05 3.69
C GLU A 167 2.59 17.00 2.21
N VAL A 168 2.13 15.95 1.52
CA VAL A 168 2.45 15.73 0.11
C VAL A 168 1.75 16.78 -0.74
N PRO A 169 2.49 17.58 -1.56
CA PRO A 169 1.93 18.58 -2.47
C PRO A 169 0.76 18.07 -3.31
N TYR A 170 0.76 16.77 -3.65
CA TYR A 170 -0.36 16.12 -4.33
C TYR A 170 -1.71 16.36 -3.67
N TRP A 171 -1.84 16.18 -2.36
CA TRP A 171 -3.14 16.30 -1.69
C TRP A 171 -3.62 17.76 -1.58
N LYS A 172 -2.68 18.72 -1.54
CA LYS A 172 -2.98 20.15 -1.63
C LYS A 172 -3.51 20.50 -3.02
N TRP A 173 -2.81 20.06 -4.06
CA TRP A 173 -3.24 20.20 -5.45
C TRP A 173 -4.60 19.53 -5.71
N PHE A 174 -4.82 18.33 -5.17
CA PHE A 174 -6.07 17.58 -5.32
C PHE A 174 -7.26 18.39 -4.81
N VAL A 175 -7.17 18.95 -3.60
CA VAL A 175 -8.25 19.77 -3.03
C VAL A 175 -8.51 21.02 -3.87
N CYS A 176 -7.47 21.69 -4.36
CA CYS A 176 -7.65 22.82 -5.27
C CYS A 176 -8.30 22.41 -6.60
N ARG A 177 -7.88 21.26 -7.17
CA ARG A 177 -8.34 20.79 -8.48
C ARG A 177 -9.79 20.33 -8.45
N PHE A 178 -10.19 19.64 -7.37
CA PHE A 178 -11.50 19.03 -7.20
C PHE A 178 -12.36 19.79 -6.18
N GLN A 179 -12.07 21.07 -5.93
CA GLN A 179 -12.77 21.87 -4.93
C GLN A 179 -14.28 21.86 -5.17
N GLU A 180 -14.72 22.22 -6.38
CA GLU A 180 -16.15 22.31 -6.72
C GLU A 180 -16.86 20.96 -6.57
N ASP A 181 -16.20 19.87 -6.95
CA ASP A 181 -16.72 18.51 -6.81
C ASP A 181 -16.90 18.13 -5.34
N LEU A 182 -15.89 18.39 -4.50
CA LEU A 182 -15.94 18.15 -3.06
C LEU A 182 -17.04 18.98 -2.40
N GLU A 183 -17.13 20.27 -2.74
CA GLU A 183 -18.12 21.18 -2.19
C GLU A 183 -19.54 20.77 -2.57
N LYS A 184 -19.75 20.35 -3.82
CA LYS A 184 -21.03 19.82 -4.30
C LYS A 184 -21.40 18.50 -3.64
N HIS A 185 -20.44 17.58 -3.52
CA HIS A 185 -20.66 16.26 -2.93
C HIS A 185 -21.06 16.36 -1.47
N TYR A 186 -20.34 17.16 -0.68
CA TYR A 186 -20.61 17.32 0.75
C TYR A 186 -21.61 18.43 1.08
N LYS A 187 -22.08 19.20 0.10
CA LYS A 187 -22.98 20.37 0.28
C LYS A 187 -22.42 21.38 1.29
N ARG A 188 -21.10 21.59 1.25
CA ARG A 188 -20.34 22.44 2.17
C ARG A 188 -19.27 23.20 1.38
N LYS A 189 -18.74 24.28 1.93
CA LYS A 189 -17.77 25.15 1.25
C LYS A 189 -16.42 25.15 1.96
N PHE A 190 -15.35 25.38 1.21
CA PHE A 190 -14.03 25.68 1.77
C PHE A 190 -13.90 27.19 2.01
N THR A 191 -14.43 27.66 3.14
CA THR A 191 -14.44 29.09 3.51
C THR A 191 -14.13 29.27 5.01
N GLY A 192 -13.77 30.50 5.39
CA GLY A 192 -13.45 30.85 6.78
C GLY A 192 -12.32 29.97 7.33
N ASN A 193 -12.56 29.29 8.45
CA ASN A 193 -11.58 28.38 9.06
C ASN A 193 -11.18 27.20 8.15
N GLY A 194 -11.98 26.92 7.12
CA GLY A 194 -11.75 25.87 6.13
C GLY A 194 -11.32 26.42 4.76
N GLU A 195 -10.88 27.67 4.68
CA GLU A 195 -10.45 28.26 3.41
C GLU A 195 -9.18 27.58 2.89
N ILE A 196 -9.18 27.25 1.60
CA ILE A 196 -8.01 26.67 0.94
C ILE A 196 -6.94 27.77 0.80
N PRO A 197 -5.73 27.57 1.36
CA PRO A 197 -4.67 28.56 1.26
C PRO A 197 -4.36 28.91 -0.20
N PRO A 198 -4.27 30.20 -0.58
CA PRO A 198 -4.02 30.61 -1.96
C PRO A 198 -2.75 29.99 -2.56
N GLU A 199 -1.72 29.73 -1.74
CA GLU A 199 -0.45 29.16 -2.16
C GLU A 199 -0.60 27.75 -2.71
N TRP A 200 -1.63 27.01 -2.29
CA TRP A 200 -1.88 25.65 -2.80
C TRP A 200 -2.28 25.67 -4.28
N ARG A 201 -2.89 26.78 -4.74
CA ARG A 201 -3.28 26.96 -6.15
C ARG A 201 -2.07 27.13 -7.08
N ASN A 202 -0.89 27.43 -6.53
CA ASN A 202 0.35 27.54 -7.28
C ASN A 202 1.05 26.18 -7.51
N ILE A 203 0.53 25.09 -6.93
CA ILE A 203 1.08 23.76 -7.15
C ILE A 203 0.64 23.29 -8.53
N THR A 204 1.60 22.95 -9.39
CA THR A 204 1.29 22.39 -10.72
C THR A 204 0.97 20.90 -10.62
N LYS A 205 0.22 20.38 -11.60
CA LYS A 205 -0.09 18.94 -11.68
C LYS A 205 1.19 18.09 -11.73
N ASP A 206 2.20 18.52 -12.47
CA ASP A 206 3.46 17.78 -12.60
C ASP A 206 4.21 17.71 -11.27
N ARG A 207 4.33 18.84 -10.57
CA ARG A 207 4.92 18.89 -9.22
C ARG A 207 4.13 18.05 -8.21
N ALA A 208 2.81 18.07 -8.32
CA ALA A 208 1.93 17.24 -7.50
C ALA A 208 2.19 15.75 -7.75
N ILE A 209 2.26 15.31 -9.00
CA ILE A 209 2.54 13.90 -9.35
C ILE A 209 3.97 13.50 -8.94
N GLU A 210 4.97 14.35 -9.19
CA GLU A 210 6.35 14.10 -8.79
C GLU A 210 6.48 13.89 -7.28
N SER A 211 5.71 14.64 -6.49
CA SER A 211 5.72 14.52 -5.04
C SER A 211 5.23 13.17 -4.50
N LEU A 212 4.50 12.39 -5.30
CA LEU A 212 4.15 11.00 -4.96
C LEU A 212 5.34 10.05 -5.09
N ASN A 213 6.32 10.40 -5.93
CA ASN A 213 7.47 9.57 -6.28
C ASN A 213 8.73 9.88 -5.45
N SER A 214 8.79 11.02 -4.77
CA SER A 214 10.00 11.53 -4.08
C SER A 214 10.31 10.85 -2.73
N SER A 215 9.88 9.61 -2.55
CA SER A 215 10.19 8.83 -1.34
C SER A 215 11.65 8.31 -1.31
N PRO A 216 12.35 8.37 -0.15
CA PRO A 216 13.65 7.71 0.04
C PRO A 216 13.63 6.20 -0.22
N SER A 217 12.49 5.52 -0.04
CA SER A 217 12.37 4.07 -0.29
C SER A 217 12.38 3.71 -1.77
N LEU A 218 12.03 4.65 -2.67
CA LEU A 218 12.20 4.48 -4.12
C LEU A 218 13.64 4.76 -4.56
N CYS A 219 14.40 5.56 -3.81
CA CYS A 219 15.82 5.78 -4.08
C CYS A 219 16.66 4.51 -3.84
N VAL A 220 16.27 3.69 -2.85
CA VAL A 220 16.87 2.37 -2.62
C VAL A 220 16.56 1.41 -3.77
N GLN A 221 15.33 1.41 -4.30
CA GLN A 221 14.99 0.61 -5.49
C GLN A 221 15.67 1.11 -6.77
N LYS A 222 15.77 2.43 -7.00
CA LYS A 222 16.51 2.98 -8.16
C LYS A 222 18.01 2.67 -8.10
N ARG A 223 18.62 2.70 -6.90
CA ARG A 223 20.04 2.31 -6.72
C ARG A 223 20.28 0.81 -6.82
N LEU A 224 19.33 -0.03 -6.43
CA LEU A 224 19.45 -1.50 -6.51
C LEU A 224 19.13 -2.04 -7.92
N TYR A 225 18.29 -1.36 -8.70
CA TYR A 225 17.83 -1.82 -10.01
C TYR A 225 18.30 -0.97 -11.21
N GLY A 226 19.15 0.04 -11.00
CA GLY A 226 19.84 0.74 -12.09
C GLY A 226 18.90 1.29 -13.17
N LEU A 227 17.87 2.04 -12.76
CA LEU A 227 17.05 2.88 -13.63
C LEU A 227 17.35 4.36 -13.38
#